data_AF-A0A1V4RVH4-F1
#
_entry.id   AF-A0A1V4RVH4-F1
#
_cell.length_a   1.000
_cell.length_b   1.000
_cell.length_c   1.000
_cell.angle_alpha   90.00
_cell.angle_beta   90.00
_cell.angle_gamma   90.00
#
_symmetry.space_group_name_H-M   'P 1'
#
loop_
_entity.id
_entity.type
_entity.pdbx_description
1 polymer ?
#
loop_
_entity_poly.entity_id
_entity_poly.type
_entity_poly.pdbx_seq_one_letter_code
_entity_poly.pdbx_strand_id
1 'polypeptide(L)' 'CISDLFKKGLITEQTALSYASRKSIVGRSVDSIKAARGEKTTSIEDLAIDRTYGKENKI' A
#
# COMPACT_ATOMS: atom_id res chain seq x y z
N CYS A 1 -2.25 14.64 13.04
CA CYS A 1 -2.38 14.51 11.57
C CYS A 1 -3.49 13.49 11.25
N ILE A 2 -4.11 13.52 10.07
CA ILE A 2 -5.16 12.53 9.71
C ILE A 2 -4.62 11.09 9.68
N SER A 3 -3.33 10.92 9.34
CA SER A 3 -2.62 9.64 9.43
C SER A 3 -2.52 9.10 10.86
N ASP A 4 -2.49 9.95 11.89
CA ASP A 4 -2.46 9.50 13.29
C ASP A 4 -3.80 8.90 13.72
N LEU A 5 -4.91 9.44 13.19
CA LEU A 5 -6.25 8.88 13.44
C LEU A 5 -6.36 7.48 12.83
N PHE A 6 -5.83 7.29 11.62
CA PHE A 6 -5.72 5.96 11.00
C PHE A 6 -4.80 5.03 11.80
N LYS A 7 -3.65 5.53 12.28
CA LYS A 7 -2.72 4.76 13.13
C LYS A 7 -3.38 4.27 14.43
N LYS A 8 -4.28 5.05 15.01
CA LYS A 8 -5.08 4.69 16.19
C LYS A 8 -6.31 3.82 15.88
N GLY A 9 -6.59 3.54 14.60
CA GLY A 9 -7.75 2.76 14.18
C GLY A 9 -9.08 3.51 14.30
N LEU A 10 -9.06 4.84 14.39
CA LEU A 10 -10.27 5.66 14.57
C LEU A 10 -11.00 5.96 13.26
N ILE A 11 -10.31 5.85 12.12
CA ILE A 11 -10.85 6.08 10.78
C ILE A 11 -10.32 5.02 9.81
N THR A 12 -11.00 4.88 8.67
CA THR A 12 -10.55 3.98 7.60
C THR A 12 -9.50 4.63 6.70
N GLU A 13 -8.78 3.82 5.91
CA GLU A 13 -7.87 4.30 4.87
C GLU A 13 -8.60 5.20 3.85
N GLN A 14 -9.82 4.82 3.45
CA GLN A 14 -10.65 5.61 2.56
C GLN A 14 -10.93 7.01 3.14
N THR A 15 -11.30 7.09 4.43
CA THR A 15 -11.51 8.38 5.10
C THR A 15 -10.22 9.20 5.16
N ALA A 16 -9.10 8.56 5.49
CA ALA A 16 -7.81 9.26 5.58
C ALA A 16 -7.40 9.86 4.23
N LEU A 17 -7.61 9.15 3.11
CA LEU A 17 -7.28 9.61 1.76
C LEU A 17 -8.27 10.63 1.20
N SER A 18 -9.57 10.48 1.48
CA SER A 18 -10.60 11.41 1.00
C SER A 18 -10.48 12.80 1.59
N TYR A 19 -10.08 12.90 2.86
CA TYR A 19 -9.95 14.18 3.58
C TYR A 19 -8.51 14.72 3.64
N ALA A 20 -7.56 14.06 2.97
CA ALA A 20 -6.17 14.52 2.89
C ALA A 20 -5.98 15.62 1.83
N SER A 21 -5.48 16.79 2.25
CA SER A 21 -5.06 17.84 1.31
C SER A 21 -3.88 17.39 0.42
N ARG A 22 -3.00 16.54 0.94
CA ARG A 22 -1.84 15.98 0.21
C ARG A 22 -1.94 14.46 0.18
N LYS A 23 -2.82 13.94 -0.68
CA LYS A 23 -3.13 12.50 -0.79
C LYS A 23 -1.87 11.63 -0.96
N SER A 24 -0.90 12.06 -1.75
CA SER A 24 0.34 11.29 -2.01
C SER A 24 1.21 11.11 -0.75
N ILE A 25 1.25 12.11 0.13
CA ILE A 25 2.03 12.05 1.38
C ILE A 25 1.28 11.21 2.42
N VAL A 26 -0.04 11.38 2.50
CA VAL A 26 -0.88 10.61 3.41
C VAL A 26 -0.91 9.14 3.02
N GLY A 27 -0.99 8.82 1.72
CA GLY A 27 -0.89 7.45 1.20
C GLY A 27 0.39 6.74 1.64
N ARG A 28 1.55 7.37 1.44
CA ARG A 28 2.84 6.80 1.94
C ARG A 28 2.86 6.59 3.45
N SER A 29 2.25 7.51 4.20
CA SER A 29 2.14 7.40 5.65
C SER A 29 1.23 6.22 6.04
N VAL A 30 0.11 6.04 5.35
CA VAL A 30 -0.82 4.92 5.52
C VAL A 30 -0.14 3.60 5.17
N ASP A 31 0.62 3.53 4.08
CA ASP A 31 1.38 2.34 3.70
C ASP A 31 2.42 1.97 4.75
N SER A 32 3.10 2.96 5.33
CA SER A 32 4.07 2.74 6.41
C SER A 32 3.39 2.18 7.67
N ILE A 33 2.17 2.65 7.98
CA ILE A 33 1.37 2.15 9.10
C ILE A 33 0.91 0.71 8.83
N LYS A 34 0.40 0.41 7.64
CA LYS A 34 -0.02 -0.94 7.23
C LYS A 34 1.15 -1.92 7.28
N ALA A 35 2.31 -1.54 6.73
CA ALA A 35 3.53 -2.35 6.78
C ALA A 35 3.97 -2.66 8.22
N ALA A 36 3.93 -1.68 9.12
CA ALA A 36 4.25 -1.89 10.54
C ALA A 36 3.28 -2.84 11.26
N ARG A 37 2.05 -2.98 10.74
CA ARG A 37 1.04 -3.94 11.23
C ARG A 37 1.09 -5.31 10.54
N GLY A 38 1.92 -5.48 9.52
CA GLY A 38 1.92 -6.68 8.67
C GLY A 38 0.73 -6.77 7.72
N GLU A 39 0.04 -5.66 7.47
CA GLU A 39 -1.08 -5.57 6.55
C GLU A 39 -0.60 -5.34 5.11
N LYS A 40 -1.39 -5.79 4.13
CA LYS A 40 -1.12 -5.52 2.71
C LYS A 40 -1.16 -4.02 2.45
N THR A 41 -0.10 -3.48 1.84
CA THR A 41 -0.03 -2.05 1.49
C THR A 41 -0.73 -1.73 0.17
N THR A 42 -1.00 -2.75 -0.63
CA THR A 42 -1.56 -2.67 -1.98
C THR A 42 -2.58 -3.79 -2.17
N SER A 43 -3.57 -3.56 -3.03
CA SER A 43 -4.55 -4.57 -3.46
C SER A 43 -4.06 -5.46 -4.59
N ILE A 44 -2.79 -5.37 -4.98
CA ILE A 44 -2.18 -6.28 -5.95
C ILE A 44 -2.09 -7.65 -5.30
N GLU A 45 -2.86 -8.59 -5.85
CA GLU A 45 -2.79 -10.00 -5.50
C GLU A 45 -1.84 -10.73 -6.46
N ASP A 46 -1.36 -11.90 -6.02
CA ASP A 46 -0.53 -12.81 -6.84
C ASP A 46 0.74 -12.18 -7.45
N LEU A 47 1.36 -11.22 -6.76
CA LEU A 47 2.63 -10.64 -7.18
C LEU A 47 3.75 -11.68 -7.03
N ALA A 48 4.09 -12.35 -8.14
CA ALA A 48 5.13 -13.37 -8.21
C ALA A 48 6.24 -12.99 -9.18
N ILE A 49 7.44 -13.51 -8.92
CA ILE A 49 8.56 -13.39 -9.86
C ILE A 49 8.27 -14.23 -11.10
N ASP A 50 8.28 -13.60 -12.27
CA ASP A 50 8.26 -14.31 -13.54
C ASP A 50 9.59 -15.07 -13.73
N ARG A 51 9.52 -16.40 -13.66
CA ARG A 51 10.68 -17.29 -13.79
C ARG A 51 11.10 -17.55 -15.24
N THR A 52 10.29 -17.09 -16.20
CA THR A 52 10.48 -17.27 -17.64
C THR A 52 11.00 -16.02 -18.33
N TYR A 53 10.99 -14.88 -17.63
CA TYR A 53 11.52 -13.62 -18.13
C TYR A 53 12.98 -13.76 -18.60
N GLY A 54 13.23 -13.47 -19.88
CA GLY A 54 14.57 -13.53 -20.50
C GLY A 54 15.06 -14.91 -20.94
N LYS A 55 14.27 -15.99 -20.77
CA LYS A 55 14.60 -17.30 -21.34
C LYS A 55 14.02 -17.39 -22.76
N GLU A 56 14.81 -17.03 -23.77
CA GLU A 56 14.49 -17.37 -25.15
C GLU A 56 14.56 -18.90 -25.31
N ASN A 57 13.45 -19.52 -25.66
CA ASN A 57 13.43 -20.91 -26.16
C ASN A 57 14.23 -20.94 -27.46
N LYS A 58 15.53 -21.25 -27.37
CA LYS A 58 16.29 -21.70 -28.54
C LYS A 58 15.79 -23.09 -28.89
N ILE A 59 14.94 -23.14 -29.91
CA ILE A 59 14.60 -24.35 -30.68
C ILE A 59 15.83 -24.74 -31.49
#